data_AF-A0A7S2A0S6-F1
#
_entry.id   AF-A0A7S2A0S6-F1
#
_cell.length_a   1.000
_cell.length_b   1.000
_cell.length_c   1.000
_cell.angle_alpha   90.00
_cell.angle_beta   90.00
_cell.angle_gamma   90.00
#
_symmetry.space_group_name_H-M   'P 1'
#
loop_
_entity.id
_entity.type
_entity.pdbx_description
1 polymer ?
#
loop_
_entity_poly.entity_id
_entity_poly.type
_entity_poly.pdbx_seq_one_letter_code
_entity_poly.pdbx_strand_id
1 'polypeptide(L)'
;EGDFLTIDIPAELAHPSCLHTLLAGLSIRSEICSIGIVPNMETLNKEAQWICQSGTKNSRPFFDLGLTGAGEVVAVSDSGLDTNNCYFWDASGEVERDGTVDKTRRKVVQYVAYADDSDSEYGHGTHGGWFCSAF
;
A
#
# COMPACT_ATOMS: atom_id res chain seq x y z
N GLU A 1 8.52 19.53 0.46
CA GLU A 1 8.57 18.31 -0.38
C GLU A 1 9.75 18.40 -1.30
N GLY A 2 10.43 17.28 -1.57
CA GLY A 2 11.40 17.20 -2.65
C GLY A 2 10.70 16.67 -3.89
N ASP A 3 10.92 17.30 -5.03
CA ASP A 3 10.37 16.81 -6.31
C ASP A 3 11.16 15.57 -6.75
N PHE A 4 10.43 14.50 -7.11
CA PHE A 4 11.01 13.28 -7.64
C PHE A 4 10.77 13.20 -9.14
N LEU A 5 11.79 12.78 -9.89
CA LEU A 5 11.69 12.48 -11.31
C LEU A 5 11.99 10.99 -11.52
N THR A 6 11.00 10.26 -12.02
CA THR A 6 11.18 8.87 -12.46
C THR A 6 11.52 8.87 -13.95
N ILE A 7 12.57 8.13 -14.32
CA ILE A 7 13.00 7.98 -15.72
C ILE A 7 12.91 6.49 -16.06
N ASP A 8 11.98 6.12 -16.92
CA ASP A 8 11.90 4.77 -17.48
C ASP A 8 12.95 4.60 -18.56
N ILE A 9 13.86 3.64 -18.36
CA ILE A 9 14.92 3.34 -19.34
C ILE A 9 14.48 2.11 -20.16
N PRO A 10 14.17 2.27 -21.46
CA PRO A 10 13.83 1.15 -22.33
C PRO A 10 14.97 0.13 -22.35
N ALA A 11 14.64 -1.16 -22.45
CA ALA A 11 15.63 -2.24 -22.49
C ALA A 11 16.68 -2.06 -23.60
N GLU A 12 16.29 -1.42 -24.70
CA GLU A 12 17.15 -1.11 -25.86
C GLU A 12 18.21 -0.04 -25.56
N LEU A 13 17.97 0.83 -24.59
CA LEU A 13 18.89 1.90 -24.14
C LEU A 13 19.65 1.53 -22.86
N ALA A 14 19.33 0.39 -22.25
CA ALA A 14 19.92 -0.10 -21.00
C ALA A 14 21.33 -0.71 -21.19
N HIS A 15 22.12 -0.22 -22.15
CA HIS A 15 23.51 -0.63 -22.26
C HIS A 15 24.30 -0.12 -21.03
N PRO A 16 25.08 -0.96 -20.34
CA PRO A 16 25.69 -0.60 -19.05
C PRO A 16 26.51 0.69 -19.05
N SER A 17 27.19 0.99 -20.17
CA SER A 17 27.99 2.22 -20.33
C SER A 17 27.14 3.48 -20.47
N CYS A 18 25.98 3.40 -21.13
CA CYS A 18 25.05 4.51 -21.28
C CYS A 18 24.45 4.87 -19.92
N LEU A 19 24.03 3.85 -19.16
CA LEU A 19 23.51 4.03 -17.80
C LEU A 19 24.55 4.66 -16.86
N HIS A 20 25.80 4.18 -16.87
CA HIS A 20 26.86 4.77 -16.05
C HIS A 20 27.12 6.24 -16.38
N THR A 21 27.12 6.59 -17.67
CA THR A 21 27.34 7.97 -18.12
C THR A 21 26.19 8.87 -17.67
N LEU A 22 24.95 8.40 -17.78
CA LEU A 22 23.76 9.11 -17.31
C LEU A 22 23.81 9.33 -15.78
N LEU A 23 24.10 8.29 -15.02
CA LEU A 23 24.20 8.35 -13.55
C LEU A 23 25.31 9.30 -13.09
N ALA A 24 26.47 9.26 -13.75
CA ALA A 24 27.58 10.19 -13.47
C ALA A 24 27.22 11.64 -13.82
N GLY A 25 26.48 11.86 -14.92
CA GLY A 25 26.01 13.19 -15.30
C GLY A 25 25.01 13.77 -14.30
N LEU A 26 24.09 12.93 -13.80
CA LEU A 26 23.11 13.31 -12.80
C LEU A 26 23.75 13.54 -11.42
N SER A 27 24.73 12.73 -11.01
CA SER A 27 25.33 12.81 -9.66
C SER A 27 26.16 14.07 -9.41
N ILE A 28 26.53 14.81 -10.47
CA ILE A 28 27.31 16.05 -10.39
C ILE A 28 26.40 17.29 -10.26
N ARG A 29 25.08 17.15 -10.48
CA ARG A 29 24.14 18.27 -10.37
C ARG A 29 23.85 18.59 -8.91
N SER A 30 24.09 19.83 -8.50
CA SER A 30 23.79 20.33 -7.14
C SER A 30 22.31 20.24 -6.78
N GLU A 31 21.44 20.19 -7.78
CA GLU A 31 19.99 20.04 -7.65
C GLU A 31 19.57 18.60 -7.31
N ILE A 32 20.46 17.62 -7.48
CA ILE A 32 20.18 16.20 -7.27
C ILE A 32 20.77 15.74 -5.94
N CYS A 33 19.90 15.37 -5.01
CA CYS A 33 20.31 14.90 -3.68
C CYS A 33 20.61 13.41 -3.62
N SER A 34 19.89 12.58 -4.39
CA SER A 34 20.06 11.13 -4.41
C SER A 34 19.58 10.54 -5.72
N ILE A 35 20.22 9.45 -6.15
CA ILE A 35 19.79 8.65 -7.28
C ILE A 35 19.64 7.21 -6.79
N GLY A 36 18.52 6.58 -7.10
CA GLY A 36 18.22 5.22 -6.70
C GLY A 36 17.49 4.47 -7.81
N ILE A 37 17.59 3.14 -7.78
CA ILE A 37 16.79 2.28 -8.64
C ILE A 37 15.44 2.11 -7.95
N VAL A 38 14.35 2.37 -8.67
CA VAL A 38 13.01 2.04 -8.23
C VAL A 38 12.73 0.59 -8.66
N PRO A 39 12.63 -0.37 -7.73
CA PRO A 39 12.26 -1.72 -8.09
C PRO A 39 10.80 -1.78 -8.52
N ASN A 40 10.45 -2.75 -9.38
CA ASN A 40 9.05 -3.09 -9.60
C ASN A 40 8.46 -3.60 -8.29
N MET A 41 7.41 -2.96 -7.81
CA MET A 41 6.69 -3.38 -6.61
C MET A 41 5.50 -4.24 -7.02
N GLU A 42 5.33 -5.37 -6.34
CA GLU A 42 4.17 -6.24 -6.48
C GLU A 42 3.43 -6.30 -5.15
N THR A 43 2.10 -6.28 -5.22
CA THR A 43 1.22 -6.41 -4.05
C THR A 43 1.18 -7.87 -3.61
N LEU A 44 1.73 -8.17 -2.43
CA LEU A 44 1.82 -9.53 -1.89
C LEU A 44 1.06 -9.64 -0.57
N ASN A 45 -0.26 -9.51 -0.63
CA ASN A 45 -1.14 -9.55 0.55
C ASN A 45 -0.82 -10.77 1.43
N LYS A 46 -0.91 -11.99 0.90
CA LYS A 46 -0.69 -13.21 1.71
C LYS A 46 0.69 -13.26 2.39
N GLU A 47 1.71 -12.64 1.82
CA GLU A 47 3.07 -12.60 2.33
C GLU A 47 3.26 -11.46 3.33
N ALA A 48 2.60 -10.33 3.11
CA ALA A 48 2.78 -9.14 3.92
C ALA A 48 2.30 -9.32 5.37
N GLN A 49 1.37 -10.25 5.64
CA GLN A 49 1.01 -10.62 7.02
C GLN A 49 2.18 -11.18 7.83
N TRP A 50 3.20 -11.82 7.21
CA TRP A 50 4.38 -12.28 7.94
C TRP A 50 5.24 -11.10 8.38
N ILE A 51 5.34 -10.06 7.56
CA ILE A 51 6.12 -8.84 7.83
C ILE A 51 5.57 -8.12 9.07
N CYS A 52 4.24 -8.01 9.19
CA CYS A 52 3.54 -7.42 10.33
C CYS A 52 3.79 -8.08 11.69
N GLN A 53 4.30 -9.31 11.68
CA GLN A 53 4.26 -10.19 12.83
C GLN A 53 5.69 -10.55 13.26
N SER A 54 6.35 -11.45 12.54
CA SER A 54 7.68 -11.96 12.89
C SER A 54 8.67 -11.99 11.73
N GLY A 55 8.27 -11.56 10.54
CA GLY A 55 9.01 -11.76 9.29
C GLY A 55 9.14 -13.22 8.85
N THR A 56 8.59 -14.18 9.62
CA THR A 56 8.75 -15.62 9.36
C THR A 56 7.44 -16.22 8.85
N LYS A 57 7.52 -16.96 7.73
CA LYS A 57 6.37 -17.66 7.15
C LYS A 57 5.76 -18.62 8.17
N ASN A 58 4.43 -18.65 8.24
CA ASN A 58 3.63 -19.41 9.20
C ASN A 58 3.86 -19.09 10.69
N SER A 59 4.46 -17.96 11.04
CA SER A 59 4.65 -17.52 12.43
C SER A 59 3.84 -16.25 12.72
N ARG A 60 2.91 -16.34 13.69
CA ARG A 60 1.94 -15.29 14.05
C ARG A 60 1.94 -15.02 15.56
N PRO A 61 3.09 -14.65 16.17
CA PRO A 61 3.22 -14.59 17.62
C PRO A 61 2.22 -13.64 18.28
N PHE A 62 1.76 -12.57 17.61
CA PHE A 62 0.74 -11.70 18.19
C PHE A 62 -0.60 -12.41 18.26
N PHE A 63 -0.99 -13.17 17.24
CA PHE A 63 -2.24 -13.95 17.25
C PHE A 63 -2.19 -15.11 18.22
N ASP A 64 -1.03 -15.78 18.30
CA ASP A 64 -0.79 -16.86 19.26
C ASP A 64 -0.95 -16.37 20.72
N LEU A 65 -0.72 -15.07 20.96
CA LEU A 65 -0.93 -14.39 22.24
C LEU A 65 -2.31 -13.73 22.37
N GLY A 66 -3.21 -13.89 21.39
CA GLY A 66 -4.56 -13.32 21.39
C GLY A 66 -4.65 -11.84 21.02
N LEU A 67 -3.57 -11.25 20.51
CA LEU A 67 -3.53 -9.86 20.04
C LEU A 67 -4.00 -9.79 18.58
N THR A 68 -5.30 -9.65 18.38
CA THR A 68 -5.96 -9.70 17.06
C THR A 68 -6.51 -8.35 16.59
N GLY A 69 -6.06 -7.23 17.19
CA GLY A 69 -6.59 -5.89 16.88
C GLY A 69 -8.10 -5.71 17.10
N ALA A 70 -8.80 -6.67 17.71
CA ALA A 70 -10.24 -6.63 17.86
C ALA A 70 -10.64 -5.49 18.80
N GLY A 71 -11.49 -4.58 18.31
CA GLY A 71 -11.89 -3.38 19.03
C GLY A 71 -11.04 -2.15 18.75
N GLU A 72 -9.91 -2.31 18.04
CA GLU A 72 -9.07 -1.19 17.60
C GLU A 72 -9.56 -0.62 16.27
N VAL A 73 -9.45 0.69 16.12
CA VAL A 73 -9.78 1.41 14.88
C VAL A 73 -8.53 2.11 14.38
N VAL A 74 -8.18 1.84 13.12
CA VAL A 74 -7.03 2.46 12.44
C VAL A 74 -7.54 3.27 11.25
N ALA A 75 -6.94 4.45 11.06
CA ALA A 75 -7.21 5.28 9.90
C ALA A 75 -6.12 5.04 8.84
N VAL A 76 -6.56 4.86 7.58
CA VAL A 76 -5.68 4.70 6.42
C VAL A 76 -6.07 5.77 5.40
N SER A 77 -5.09 6.50 4.90
CA SER A 77 -5.26 7.47 3.83
C SER A 77 -4.39 7.03 2.66
N ASP A 78 -5.04 6.63 1.58
CA ASP A 78 -4.41 5.99 0.42
C ASP A 78 -5.25 6.25 -0.84
N SER A 79 -5.00 5.51 -1.94
CA SER A 79 -5.71 5.65 -3.22
C SER A 79 -7.19 5.26 -3.19
N GLY A 80 -7.66 4.64 -2.11
CA GLY A 80 -9.04 4.17 -1.97
C GLY A 80 -9.09 2.81 -1.24
N LEU A 81 -10.24 2.15 -1.34
CA LEU A 81 -10.45 0.78 -0.87
C LEU A 81 -11.57 0.11 -1.67
N ASP A 82 -11.30 -1.08 -2.21
CA ASP A 82 -12.33 -1.95 -2.77
C ASP A 82 -13.09 -2.65 -1.65
N THR A 83 -14.29 -2.13 -1.34
CA THR A 83 -15.17 -2.70 -0.32
C THR A 83 -15.80 -4.03 -0.73
N ASN A 84 -15.73 -4.41 -2.02
CA ASN A 84 -16.23 -5.70 -2.51
C ASN A 84 -15.18 -6.82 -2.45
N ASN A 85 -13.93 -6.48 -2.17
CA ASN A 85 -12.88 -7.45 -1.91
C ASN A 85 -13.26 -8.34 -0.72
N CYS A 86 -12.95 -9.64 -0.79
CA CYS A 86 -13.34 -10.63 0.22
C CYS A 86 -12.88 -10.31 1.66
N TYR A 87 -11.83 -9.50 1.83
CA TYR A 87 -11.37 -9.06 3.14
C TYR A 87 -12.22 -7.94 3.74
N PHE A 88 -12.87 -7.11 2.91
CA PHE A 88 -13.64 -5.92 3.29
C PHE A 88 -15.14 -6.06 3.12
N TRP A 89 -15.58 -6.98 2.27
CA TRP A 89 -16.98 -7.21 1.98
C TRP A 89 -17.82 -7.41 3.23
N ASP A 90 -18.99 -6.77 3.26
CA ASP A 90 -19.90 -6.80 4.40
C ASP A 90 -21.31 -7.15 3.91
N ALA A 91 -21.88 -8.22 4.46
CA ALA A 91 -23.22 -8.68 4.12
C ALA A 91 -24.32 -7.72 4.61
N SER A 92 -24.02 -6.83 5.56
CA SER A 92 -24.96 -5.85 6.10
C SER A 92 -25.33 -4.73 5.12
N GLY A 93 -24.60 -4.60 4.01
CA GLY A 93 -24.85 -3.62 2.96
C GLY A 93 -23.61 -2.80 2.60
N GLU A 94 -23.79 -1.81 1.74
CA GLU A 94 -22.70 -0.94 1.30
C GLU A 94 -22.21 -0.02 2.43
N VAL A 95 -20.93 0.35 2.37
CA VAL A 95 -20.28 1.30 3.28
C VAL A 95 -20.51 2.72 2.75
N GLU A 96 -21.02 3.61 3.60
CA GLU A 96 -21.20 5.02 3.25
C GLU A 96 -19.84 5.72 3.09
N ARG A 97 -19.71 6.54 2.05
CA ARG A 97 -18.45 7.19 1.63
C ARG A 97 -18.39 8.69 1.91
N ASP A 98 -19.35 9.18 2.68
CA ASP A 98 -19.53 10.58 3.06
C ASP A 98 -18.83 10.95 4.38
N GLY A 99 -18.05 10.02 4.96
CA GLY A 99 -17.40 10.17 6.24
C GLY A 99 -18.27 9.87 7.46
N THR A 100 -19.50 9.38 7.26
CA THR A 100 -20.33 8.89 8.36
C THR A 100 -19.67 7.72 9.07
N VAL A 101 -19.71 7.73 10.40
CA VAL A 101 -19.16 6.64 11.23
C VAL A 101 -20.27 5.66 11.58
N ASP A 102 -20.11 4.40 11.20
CA ASP A 102 -20.98 3.29 11.55
C ASP A 102 -20.15 2.15 12.18
N LYS A 103 -20.18 2.07 13.51
CA LYS A 103 -19.47 1.04 14.28
C LYS A 103 -20.15 -0.33 14.28
N THR A 104 -21.32 -0.46 13.65
CA THR A 104 -22.02 -1.75 13.55
C THR A 104 -21.51 -2.60 12.38
N ARG A 105 -20.71 -1.99 11.47
CA ARG A 105 -20.06 -2.67 10.34
C ARG A 105 -18.99 -3.64 10.79
N ARG A 106 -18.77 -4.67 9.97
CA ARG A 106 -17.83 -5.78 10.24
C ARG A 106 -16.36 -5.33 10.27
N LYS A 107 -15.97 -4.42 9.37
CA LYS A 107 -14.56 -3.98 9.20
C LYS A 107 -14.41 -2.48 8.93
N VAL A 108 -15.04 -1.96 7.88
CA VAL A 108 -14.91 -0.54 7.50
C VAL A 108 -15.99 0.27 8.22
N VAL A 109 -15.60 1.00 9.26
CA VAL A 109 -16.52 1.77 10.11
C VAL A 109 -16.67 3.23 9.69
N GLN A 110 -15.80 3.72 8.81
CA GLN A 110 -15.86 5.06 8.22
C GLN A 110 -15.09 5.05 6.90
N TYR A 111 -15.65 5.69 5.87
CA TYR A 111 -14.96 5.94 4.61
C TYR A 111 -15.17 7.41 4.25
N VAL A 112 -14.07 8.15 4.08
CA VAL A 112 -14.09 9.55 3.61
C VAL A 112 -13.54 9.59 2.18
N ALA A 113 -14.41 9.77 1.19
CA ALA A 113 -14.01 10.00 -0.19
C ALA A 113 -13.55 11.45 -0.38
N TYR A 114 -12.42 11.68 -1.08
CA TYR A 114 -11.88 13.03 -1.34
C TYR A 114 -11.72 13.34 -2.83
N ALA A 115 -11.38 12.36 -3.67
CA ALA A 115 -11.24 12.52 -5.11
C ALA A 115 -12.20 11.60 -5.87
N ASP A 116 -12.20 10.33 -5.50
CA ASP A 116 -13.17 9.31 -5.88
C ASP A 116 -13.47 8.44 -4.65
N ASP A 117 -14.21 7.37 -4.88
CA ASP A 117 -14.92 6.63 -3.85
C ASP A 117 -14.71 5.10 -4.00
N SER A 118 -13.74 4.71 -4.83
CA SER A 118 -13.47 3.32 -5.19
C SER A 118 -11.96 3.09 -5.33
N ASP A 119 -11.55 1.84 -5.45
CA ASP A 119 -10.19 1.49 -5.80
C ASP A 119 -10.19 0.38 -6.84
N SER A 120 -9.12 0.29 -7.61
CA SER A 120 -8.99 -0.70 -8.68
C SER A 120 -8.67 -2.10 -8.12
N GLU A 121 -8.85 -3.15 -8.93
CA GLU A 121 -8.59 -4.56 -8.56
C GLU A 121 -7.16 -4.83 -8.04
N TYR A 122 -6.21 -3.96 -8.37
CA TYR A 122 -4.82 -3.99 -7.89
C TYR A 122 -4.40 -2.67 -7.24
N GLY A 123 -5.37 -1.97 -6.67
CA GLY A 123 -5.19 -0.68 -6.07
C GLY A 123 -4.30 -0.71 -4.83
N HIS A 124 -3.48 0.32 -4.69
CA HIS A 124 -2.53 0.46 -3.59
C HIS A 124 -3.26 0.53 -2.24
N GLY A 125 -4.36 1.27 -2.20
CA GLY A 125 -5.17 1.45 -1.00
C GLY A 125 -5.85 0.17 -0.53
N THR A 126 -6.31 -0.69 -1.44
CA THR A 126 -6.86 -2.01 -1.08
C THR A 126 -5.81 -2.94 -0.49
N HIS A 127 -4.59 -2.93 -1.02
CA HIS A 127 -3.46 -3.65 -0.44
C HIS A 127 -3.06 -3.09 0.94
N GLY A 128 -2.97 -1.77 1.08
CA GLY A 128 -2.67 -1.11 2.36
C GLY A 128 -3.75 -1.34 3.42
N GLY A 129 -5.02 -1.23 3.03
CA GLY A 129 -6.16 -1.56 3.88
C GLY A 129 -6.11 -3.01 4.33
N TRP A 130 -5.75 -3.94 3.43
CA TRP A 130 -5.62 -5.36 3.76
C TRP A 130 -4.58 -5.55 4.86
N PHE A 131 -3.42 -4.92 4.71
CA PHE A 131 -2.32 -4.97 5.66
C PHE A 131 -2.73 -4.54 7.08
N CYS A 132 -3.51 -3.46 7.19
CA CYS A 132 -4.03 -2.97 8.46
C CYS A 132 -5.16 -3.84 9.04
N SER A 133 -5.96 -4.47 8.18
CA SER A 133 -7.09 -5.31 8.57
C SER A 133 -6.73 -6.77 8.84
N ALA A 134 -5.50 -7.17 8.51
CA ALA A 134 -4.94 -8.50 8.68
C ALA A 134 -4.45 -8.76 10.11
N PHE A 135 -4.73 -7.85 11.05
CA PHE A 135 -4.64 -8.07 12.49
C PHE A 135 -5.99 -8.53 13.04
#